data_AF-A0AAW9Q7P3-F1
#
_entry.id   AF-A0AAW9Q7P3-F1
#
_cell.length_a   1.000
_cell.length_b   1.000
_cell.length_c   1.000
_cell.angle_alpha   90.00
_cell.angle_beta   90.00
_cell.angle_gamma   90.00
#
_symmetry.space_group_name_H-M   'P 1'
#
loop_
_entity.id
_entity.type
_entity.pdbx_description
1 polymer ?
#
loop_
_entity_poly.entity_id
_entity_poly.type
_entity_poly.pdbx_seq_one_letter_code
_entity_poly.pdbx_strand_id
1 'polypeptide(L)'
;MIIAIWIVTAVLLGLWSLTAWGLHVLLVHGAGWAADLRPLIEQIPFGEWIDRWVPGWQAMLQLALDLVQAGLGWLGASAGFVVWLVWGLGAAALAGMAGLGTLMVVLLRGKPQPPSVPA
;
A
#
# COMPACT_ATOMS: atom_id res chain seq x y z
N MET A 1 4.57 -13.50 19.39
CA MET A 1 4.33 -13.84 17.96
C MET A 1 3.00 -13.30 17.47
N ILE A 2 1.85 -13.65 18.08
CA ILE A 2 0.54 -13.09 17.66
C ILE A 2 0.51 -11.55 17.73
N ILE A 3 0.95 -10.95 18.83
CA ILE A 3 1.03 -9.49 18.97
C ILE A 3 1.89 -8.85 17.87
N ALA A 4 3.01 -9.47 17.48
CA ALA A 4 3.88 -8.97 16.43
C ALA A 4 3.21 -9.00 15.04
N ILE A 5 2.44 -10.05 14.73
CA ILE A 5 1.64 -10.14 13.49
C ILE A 5 0.68 -8.95 13.40
N TRP A 6 -0.03 -8.66 14.49
CA TRP A 6 -1.00 -7.58 14.52
C TRP A 6 -0.36 -6.18 14.51
N ILE A 7 0.81 -5.99 15.13
CA ILE A 7 1.56 -4.73 15.02
C ILE A 7 1.98 -4.48 13.57
N VAL A 8 2.59 -5.48 12.91
CA VAL A 8 3.00 -5.35 11.50
C VAL A 8 1.78 -5.09 10.61
N THR A 9 0.69 -5.81 10.85
CA THR A 9 -0.57 -5.62 10.10
C THR A 9 -1.12 -4.21 10.29
N ALA A 10 -1.11 -3.67 11.52
CA ALA A 10 -1.57 -2.33 11.80
C ALA A 10 -0.71 -1.27 11.10
N VAL A 11 0.63 -1.44 11.07
CA VAL A 11 1.54 -0.56 10.33
C VAL A 11 1.24 -0.62 8.84
N LEU A 12 1.10 -1.81 8.27
CA LEU A 12 0.78 -1.99 6.85
C LEU A 12 -0.59 -1.42 6.49
N LEU A 13 -1.59 -1.60 7.35
CA LEU A 13 -2.93 -0.99 7.19
C LEU A 13 -2.86 0.53 7.28
N GLY A 14 -2.03 1.08 8.16
CA GLY A 14 -1.79 2.52 8.25
C GLY A 14 -1.18 3.07 6.96
N LEU A 15 -0.14 2.42 6.44
CA LEU A 15 0.49 2.78 5.17
C LEU A 15 -0.47 2.63 3.97
N TRP A 16 -1.24 1.54 3.94
CA TRP A 16 -2.27 1.31 2.93
C TRP A 16 -3.37 2.37 2.98
N SER A 17 -3.80 2.74 4.18
CA SER A 17 -4.81 3.78 4.35
C SER A 17 -4.25 5.14 3.93
N LEU A 18 -3.02 5.49 4.33
CA LEU A 18 -2.36 6.72 3.90
C LEU A 18 -2.26 6.83 2.38
N THR A 19 -1.89 5.75 1.70
CA THR A 19 -1.79 5.74 0.23
C THR A 19 -3.16 5.82 -0.44
N ALA A 20 -4.16 5.09 0.05
CA ALA A 20 -5.53 5.16 -0.49
C ALA A 20 -6.18 6.53 -0.28
N TRP A 21 -6.00 7.14 0.90
CA TRP A 21 -6.51 8.47 1.20
C TRP A 21 -5.73 9.56 0.48
N GLY A 22 -4.40 9.43 0.36
CA GLY A 22 -3.59 10.31 -0.47
C GLY A 22 -4.08 10.30 -1.92
N LEU A 23 -4.32 9.10 -2.46
CA LEU A 23 -4.93 8.94 -3.77
C LEU A 23 -6.33 9.57 -3.82
N HIS A 24 -7.19 9.36 -2.82
CA HIS A 24 -8.52 9.98 -2.75
C HIS A 24 -8.46 11.50 -2.85
N VAL A 25 -7.59 12.15 -2.06
CA VAL A 25 -7.43 13.61 -2.05
C VAL A 25 -7.00 14.10 -3.44
N LEU A 26 -6.04 13.41 -4.06
CA LEU A 26 -5.56 13.72 -5.40
C LEU A 26 -6.67 13.54 -6.46
N LEU A 27 -7.55 12.57 -6.29
CA LEU A 27 -8.66 12.34 -7.21
C LEU A 27 -9.77 13.39 -7.06
N VAL A 28 -10.05 13.85 -5.83
CA VAL A 28 -11.07 14.87 -5.53
C VAL A 28 -10.66 16.26 -6.02
N HIS A 29 -9.36 16.60 -5.98
CA HIS A 29 -8.86 17.91 -6.43
C HIS A 29 -8.69 18.02 -7.97
N GLY A 30 -9.10 17.00 -8.72
CA GLY A 30 -9.07 16.98 -10.19
C GLY A 30 -7.68 16.69 -10.78
N ALA A 31 -7.56 16.56 -12.10
CA ALA A 31 -6.33 16.11 -12.76
C ALA A 31 -5.23 17.18 -12.91
N GLY A 32 -5.48 18.43 -12.51
CA GLY A 32 -4.57 19.56 -12.71
C GLY A 32 -3.25 19.47 -11.95
N TRP A 33 -3.26 18.93 -10.73
CA TRP A 33 -2.06 18.80 -9.89
C TRP A 33 -0.95 17.95 -10.54
N ALA A 34 -1.33 16.96 -11.36
CA ALA A 34 -0.37 16.10 -12.04
C ALA A 34 0.34 16.83 -13.18
N ALA A 35 -0.29 17.86 -13.78
CA ALA A 35 0.40 18.75 -14.72
C ALA A 35 1.41 19.65 -14.00
N ASP A 36 1.07 20.12 -12.80
CA ASP A 36 1.96 20.96 -11.98
C ASP A 36 3.16 20.19 -11.40
N LEU A 37 3.00 18.87 -11.16
CA LEU A 37 4.08 18.02 -10.65
C LEU A 37 5.12 17.60 -11.68
N ARG A 38 4.77 17.50 -12.97
CA ARG A 38 5.73 17.14 -14.03
C ARG A 38 6.99 18.01 -14.03
N PRO A 39 6.89 19.35 -14.06
CA PRO A 39 8.08 20.20 -14.01
C PRO A 39 8.81 20.13 -12.67
N LEU A 40 8.13 19.77 -11.57
CA LEU A 40 8.77 19.59 -10.26
C LEU A 40 9.61 18.30 -10.20
N ILE A 41 9.17 17.23 -10.87
CA ILE A 41 9.94 15.96 -10.96
C ILE A 41 11.26 16.17 -11.70
N GLU A 42 11.25 17.02 -12.73
CA GLU A 42 12.44 17.39 -13.50
C GLU A 42 13.40 18.27 -12.69
N GLN A 43 12.90 18.99 -11.68
CA GLN A 43 13.68 19.89 -10.83
C GLN A 43 14.12 19.27 -9.50
N ILE A 44 13.98 17.95 -9.32
CA ILE A 44 14.38 17.30 -8.05
C ILE A 44 15.89 17.40 -7.85
N PRO A 45 16.37 18.12 -6.82
CA PRO A 45 17.79 18.43 -6.64
C PRO A 45 18.66 17.20 -6.36
N PHE A 46 18.05 16.08 -5.96
CA PHE A 46 18.72 14.80 -5.69
C PHE A 46 18.45 13.75 -6.77
N GLY A 47 17.93 14.14 -7.94
CA GLY A 47 17.49 13.21 -8.99
C GLY A 47 18.59 12.28 -9.48
N GLU A 48 19.83 12.78 -9.61
CA GLU A 48 20.99 11.96 -9.99
C GLU A 48 21.35 10.90 -8.93
N TRP A 49 21.14 11.19 -7.64
CA TRP A 49 21.37 10.21 -6.58
C TRP A 49 20.35 9.09 -6.66
N ILE A 50 19.08 9.42 -6.91
CA ILE A 50 17.99 8.44 -7.07
C ILE A 50 18.23 7.57 -8.30
N ASP A 51 18.70 8.15 -9.40
CA ASP A 51 18.92 7.42 -10.66
C ASP A 51 20.01 6.34 -10.54
N ARG A 52 20.96 6.51 -9.62
CA ARG A 52 21.96 5.45 -9.29
C ARG A 52 21.34 4.23 -8.63
N TRP A 53 20.26 4.40 -7.88
CA TRP A 53 19.56 3.31 -7.20
C TRP A 53 18.44 2.74 -8.06
N VAL A 54 17.74 3.59 -8.79
CA VAL A 54 16.59 3.22 -9.63
C VAL A 54 16.73 3.93 -10.98
N PRO A 55 17.45 3.32 -11.94
CA PRO A 55 17.61 3.88 -13.27
C PRO A 55 16.24 4.07 -13.94
N GLY A 56 15.95 5.26 -14.45
CA GLY A 56 14.68 5.54 -15.12
C GLY A 56 13.49 5.78 -14.18
N TRP A 57 13.74 6.07 -12.90
CA TRP A 57 12.70 6.41 -11.93
C TRP A 57 11.80 7.58 -12.39
N GLN A 58 12.36 8.58 -13.09
CA GLN A 58 11.56 9.70 -13.62
C GLN A 58 10.53 9.22 -14.64
N ALA A 59 10.92 8.34 -15.58
CA ALA A 59 10.01 7.78 -16.56
C ALA A 59 8.92 6.92 -15.89
N MET A 60 9.27 6.17 -14.84
CA MET A 60 8.28 5.42 -14.05
C MET A 60 7.29 6.34 -13.35
N LEU A 61 7.75 7.46 -12.78
CA LEU A 61 6.86 8.45 -12.15
C LEU A 61 5.96 9.13 -13.18
N GLN A 62 6.49 9.52 -14.34
CA GLN A 62 5.70 10.10 -15.41
C GLN A 62 4.64 9.13 -15.92
N LEU A 63 4.99 7.85 -16.11
CA LEU A 63 4.06 6.81 -16.53
C LEU A 63 2.99 6.52 -15.46
N ALA A 64 3.37 6.58 -14.17
CA ALA A 64 2.42 6.50 -13.07
C ALA A 64 1.45 7.69 -13.06
N LEU A 65 1.94 8.91 -13.30
CA LEU A 65 1.10 10.10 -13.44
C LEU A 65 0.15 10.00 -14.65
N ASP A 66 0.64 9.50 -15.79
CA ASP A 66 -0.17 9.26 -16.99
C ASP A 66 -1.29 8.26 -16.71
N LEU A 67 -0.99 7.14 -16.05
CA LEU A 67 -1.96 6.13 -15.64
C LEU A 67 -3.00 6.70 -14.67
N VAL A 68 -2.58 7.50 -13.71
CA VAL A 68 -3.48 8.16 -12.75
C VAL A 68 -4.39 9.17 -13.47
N GLN A 69 -3.84 9.99 -14.38
CA GLN A 69 -4.63 10.95 -15.16
C GLN A 69 -5.59 10.25 -16.14
N ALA A 70 -5.15 9.19 -16.81
CA ALA A 70 -5.99 8.40 -17.71
C ALA A 70 -7.11 7.68 -16.93
N GLY A 71 -6.78 7.08 -15.79
CA GLY A 71 -7.76 6.47 -14.89
C GLY A 71 -8.76 7.49 -14.35
N LEU A 72 -8.30 8.70 -14.01
CA LEU A 72 -9.15 9.81 -13.59
C LEU A 72 -10.14 10.27 -14.67
N GLY A 73 -9.63 10.47 -15.89
CA GLY A 73 -10.46 10.84 -17.04
C GLY A 73 -11.50 9.77 -17.37
N TRP A 74 -11.15 8.50 -17.19
CA TRP A 74 -12.05 7.38 -17.45
C TRP A 74 -13.09 7.15 -16.34
N LEU A 75 -12.70 7.31 -15.06
CA LEU A 75 -13.56 7.03 -13.91
C LEU A 75 -14.58 8.14 -13.61
N GLY A 76 -14.33 9.37 -14.04
CA GLY A 76 -15.25 10.50 -13.83
C GLY A 76 -15.77 10.58 -12.38
N ALA A 77 -17.09 10.65 -12.21
CA ALA A 77 -17.74 10.71 -10.89
C ALA A 77 -17.60 9.43 -10.03
N SER A 78 -17.19 8.31 -10.62
CA SER A 78 -17.04 7.02 -9.93
C SER A 78 -15.68 6.85 -9.25
N ALA A 79 -14.75 7.80 -9.42
CA ALA A 79 -13.42 7.75 -8.82
C ALA A 79 -13.46 7.54 -7.30
N GLY A 80 -14.38 8.21 -6.59
CA GLY A 80 -14.54 8.01 -5.15
C GLY A 80 -14.96 6.59 -4.78
N PHE A 81 -15.86 5.97 -5.54
CA PHE A 81 -16.33 4.61 -5.29
C PHE A 81 -15.22 3.57 -5.52
N VAL A 82 -14.41 3.76 -6.57
CA VAL A 82 -13.28 2.86 -6.85
C VAL A 82 -12.22 2.92 -5.76
N VAL A 83 -11.92 4.09 -5.21
CA VAL A 83 -10.97 4.21 -4.09
C VAL A 83 -11.47 3.46 -2.87
N TRP A 84 -12.76 3.61 -2.52
CA TRP A 84 -13.35 2.87 -1.40
C TRP A 84 -13.30 1.35 -1.62
N LEU A 85 -13.57 0.89 -2.84
CA LEU A 85 -13.46 -0.52 -3.20
C LEU A 85 -12.02 -1.04 -3.06
N VAL A 86 -11.05 -0.32 -3.65
CA VAL A 86 -9.63 -0.69 -3.59
C VAL A 86 -9.15 -0.70 -2.15
N TRP A 87 -9.45 0.36 -1.38
CA TRP A 87 -9.09 0.44 0.03
C TRP A 87 -9.68 -0.72 0.83
N GLY A 88 -10.98 -0.97 0.69
CA GLY A 88 -11.68 -2.03 1.40
C GLY A 88 -11.14 -3.42 1.07
N LEU A 89 -10.84 -3.69 -0.21
CA LEU A 89 -10.26 -4.95 -0.65
C LEU A 89 -8.86 -5.16 -0.05
N GLY A 90 -8.01 -4.14 -0.09
CA GLY A 90 -6.65 -4.20 0.47
C GLY A 90 -6.67 -4.35 2.00
N ALA A 91 -7.57 -3.64 2.68
CA ALA A 91 -7.73 -3.75 4.12
C ALA A 91 -8.22 -5.15 4.53
N ALA A 92 -9.20 -5.69 3.81
CA ALA A 92 -9.70 -7.04 4.04
C ALA A 92 -8.62 -8.11 3.79
N ALA A 93 -7.82 -7.96 2.72
CA ALA A 93 -6.72 -8.86 2.44
C ALA A 93 -5.65 -8.85 3.54
N LEU A 94 -5.23 -7.66 4.00
CA LEU A 94 -4.27 -7.51 5.10
C LEU A 94 -4.80 -8.12 6.41
N ALA A 95 -6.04 -7.82 6.77
CA ALA A 95 -6.68 -8.41 7.94
C ALA A 95 -6.83 -9.94 7.81
N GLY A 96 -7.18 -10.44 6.63
CA GLY A 96 -7.28 -11.86 6.33
C GLY A 96 -5.95 -12.58 6.49
N MET A 97 -4.86 -12.04 5.96
CA MET A 97 -3.51 -12.59 6.14
C MET A 97 -3.08 -12.63 7.61
N ALA A 98 -3.38 -11.57 8.37
CA ALA A 98 -3.11 -11.53 9.81
C ALA A 98 -3.92 -12.58 10.58
N GLY A 99 -5.19 -12.77 10.21
CA GLY A 99 -6.06 -13.80 10.74
C GLY A 99 -5.52 -15.20 10.47
N LEU A 100 -5.12 -15.50 9.22
CA LEU A 100 -4.50 -16.77 8.84
C LEU A 100 -3.19 -17.03 9.61
N GLY A 101 -2.34 -16.01 9.73
CA GLY A 101 -1.10 -16.10 10.53
C GLY A 101 -1.38 -16.38 12.01
N THR A 102 -2.41 -15.75 12.57
CA THR A 102 -2.85 -16.01 13.95
C THR A 102 -3.35 -17.45 14.10
N LEU A 103 -4.20 -17.93 13.19
CA LEU A 103 -4.71 -19.29 13.18
C LEU A 103 -3.56 -20.32 13.14
N MET A 104 -2.59 -20.12 12.25
CA MET A 104 -1.44 -21.01 12.12
C MET A 104 -0.62 -21.08 13.42
N VAL A 105 -0.37 -19.94 14.08
CA VAL A 105 0.36 -19.91 15.36
C VAL A 105 -0.41 -20.64 16.46
N VAL A 106 -1.73 -20.51 16.52
CA VAL A 106 -2.58 -21.20 17.50
C VAL A 106 -2.53 -22.72 17.27
N LEU A 107 -2.67 -23.17 16.03
CA LEU A 107 -2.62 -24.59 15.67
C LEU A 107 -1.25 -25.23 15.99
N LEU A 108 -0.17 -24.48 15.81
CA LEU A 108 1.18 -24.97 16.12
C LEU A 108 1.48 -25.01 17.63
N ARG A 109 0.91 -24.08 18.41
CA ARG A 109 1.04 -24.04 19.88
C ARG A 109 0.26 -25.13 20.59
N GLY A 110 -0.79 -25.65 19.97
CA GLY A 110 -1.68 -26.68 20.55
C GLY A 110 -1.08 -28.09 20.61
N LYS A 111 0.17 -28.32 20.21
CA LYS A 111 0.82 -29.64 20.32
C LYS A 111 1.34 -29.84 21.76
N PRO A 112 0.75 -30.75 22.56
CA PRO A 112 1.24 -31.04 23.91
C PRO A 112 2.64 -31.64 23.82
N GLN A 113 3.57 -31.10 24.59
CA GLN A 113 4.89 -31.70 24.74
C GLN A 113 4.72 -33.00 25.53
N PRO A 114 5.15 -34.17 25.01
CA PRO A 114 4.99 -35.43 25.73
C PRO A 114 5.68 -35.33 27.09
N PRO A 115 5.07 -35.87 28.16
CA PRO A 115 5.62 -35.76 29.51
C PRO A 115 7.05 -36.29 29.51
N SER A 116 7.99 -35.47 29.96
CA SER A 116 9.37 -35.89 30.21
C SER A 116 9.32 -36.94 31.30
N VAL A 117 9.57 -38.21 30.94
CA VAL A 117 9.68 -39.31 31.89
C VAL A 117 10.90 -39.00 32.77
N PRO A 118 10.75 -38.78 34.09
CA PRO A 118 11.88 -38.64 34.97
C PRO A 118 12.63 -39.99 35.04
N ALA A 119 13.95 -39.92 34.88
CA ALA A 119 14.88 -41.06 35.01
C ALA A 119 15.05 -41.49 36.47
#